data_AF-A0A1F6V8Y6-F1
#
_entry.id   AF-A0A1F6V8Y6-F1
#
_cell.length_a   1.000
_cell.length_b   1.000
_cell.length_c   1.000
_cell.angle_alpha   90.00
_cell.angle_beta   90.00
_cell.angle_gamma   90.00
#
_symmetry.space_group_name_H-M   'P 1'
#
loop_
_entity.id
_entity.type
_entity.pdbx_description
1 polymer ?
#
loop_
_entity_poly.entity_id
_entity_poly.type
_entity_poly.pdbx_seq_one_letter_code
_entity_poly.pdbx_strand_id
1 'polypeptide(L)'
;MSDDFSKQSVGENILPPVSLTLEQENLCDRLDNWYSHYELKFKPSDMFRGALFALRPECRSNPDLIAQAAHSLRDILYPFGKKDISNKEKALKEYGSVKAGELSEEVGRIFGSLTELAHHGNGHGKSVDFSKLGMADFEHIVSEFERIMIEALTRQLDVHNEIDQLLTQIPT
;
A
#
# COMPACT_ATOMS: atom_id res chain seq x y z
N MET A 1 3.07 32.15 38.82
CA MET A 1 2.40 31.62 37.62
C MET A 1 2.63 30.13 37.65
N SER A 2 1.58 29.37 37.95
CA SER A 2 1.63 27.93 38.09
C SER A 2 1.45 27.31 36.71
N ASP A 3 2.53 26.74 36.18
CA ASP A 3 2.50 25.92 34.97
C ASP A 3 1.79 24.60 35.29
N ASP A 4 0.49 24.57 35.02
CA ASP A 4 -0.30 23.36 35.03
C ASP A 4 -0.11 22.64 33.68
N PHE A 5 1.00 21.92 33.54
CA PHE A 5 1.14 20.90 32.51
C PHE A 5 0.26 19.72 32.91
N SER A 6 -1.05 19.86 32.68
CA SER A 6 -1.95 18.73 32.69
C SER A 6 -1.41 17.72 31.68
N LYS A 7 -0.92 16.59 32.22
CA LYS A 7 -0.55 15.42 31.45
C LYS A 7 -1.80 14.94 30.73
N GLN A 8 -2.04 15.44 29.52
CA GLN A 8 -3.04 14.87 28.65
C GLN A 8 -2.70 13.40 28.49
N SER A 9 -3.64 12.55 28.89
CA SER A 9 -3.48 11.11 28.72
C SER A 9 -3.34 10.82 27.23
N VAL A 10 -2.38 9.98 26.84
CA VAL A 10 -2.31 9.44 25.48
C VAL A 10 -3.56 8.58 25.29
N GLY A 11 -4.65 9.17 24.81
CA GLY A 11 -5.93 8.46 24.69
C GLY A 11 -7.19 9.30 24.52
N GLU A 12 -7.16 10.61 24.82
CA GLU A 12 -8.40 11.41 24.82
C GLU A 12 -8.95 11.78 23.44
N ASN A 13 -8.18 11.58 22.36
CA ASN A 13 -8.61 11.83 20.97
C ASN A 13 -8.11 10.75 20.00
N ILE A 14 -8.25 9.46 20.36
CA ILE A 14 -7.90 8.38 19.44
C ILE A 14 -8.92 8.37 18.29
N LEU A 15 -8.48 8.72 17.09
CA LEU A 15 -9.28 8.53 15.89
C LEU A 15 -9.60 7.05 15.72
N PRO A 16 -10.83 6.69 15.30
CA PRO A 16 -11.19 5.29 15.09
C PRO A 16 -10.32 4.66 13.98
N PRO A 17 -10.21 3.32 13.94
CA PRO A 17 -9.59 2.63 12.82
C PRO A 17 -10.17 3.07 11.47
N VAL A 18 -9.33 3.04 10.43
CA VAL A 18 -9.77 3.38 9.07
C VAL A 18 -10.83 2.39 8.62
N SER A 19 -11.96 2.91 8.13
CA SER A 19 -12.95 2.10 7.43
C SER A 19 -12.47 1.87 6.00
N LEU A 20 -12.26 0.61 5.64
CA LEU A 20 -11.80 0.23 4.31
C LEU A 20 -12.96 0.01 3.35
N THR A 21 -12.72 0.26 2.06
CA THR A 21 -13.61 -0.23 1.01
C THR A 21 -13.50 -1.75 0.88
N LEU A 22 -14.46 -2.37 0.19
CA LEU A 22 -14.40 -3.81 -0.08
C LEU A 22 -13.13 -4.21 -0.85
N GLU A 23 -12.70 -3.38 -1.81
CA GLU A 23 -11.46 -3.60 -2.57
C GLU A 23 -10.21 -3.50 -1.68
N GLN A 24 -10.20 -2.55 -0.73
CA GLN A 24 -9.09 -2.39 0.20
C GLN A 24 -9.01 -3.53 1.22
N GLU A 25 -10.14 -4.06 1.70
CA GLU A 25 -10.16 -5.28 2.53
C GLU A 25 -9.63 -6.47 1.74
N ASN A 26 -10.07 -6.64 0.49
CA ASN A 26 -9.60 -7.70 -0.39
C ASN A 26 -8.08 -7.59 -0.64
N LEU A 27 -7.58 -6.38 -0.89
CA LEU A 27 -6.14 -6.12 -1.01
C LEU A 27 -5.39 -6.47 0.28
N CYS A 28 -5.92 -6.12 1.45
CA CYS A 28 -5.31 -6.48 2.74
C CYS A 28 -5.14 -8.00 2.88
N ASP A 29 -6.19 -8.77 2.59
CA ASP A 29 -6.17 -10.23 2.68
C ASP A 29 -5.16 -10.84 1.69
N ARG A 30 -5.11 -10.32 0.46
CA ARG A 30 -4.15 -10.76 -0.57
C ARG A 30 -2.71 -10.46 -0.18
N LEU A 31 -2.46 -9.27 0.35
CA LEU A 31 -1.13 -8.87 0.81
C LEU A 31 -0.67 -9.78 1.96
N ASP A 32 -1.50 -9.97 2.99
CA ASP A 32 -1.14 -10.82 4.13
C ASP A 32 -0.93 -12.28 3.71
N ASN A 33 -1.73 -12.79 2.77
CA ASN A 33 -1.56 -14.14 2.23
C ASN A 33 -0.25 -14.27 1.45
N TRP A 34 0.02 -13.34 0.53
CA TRP A 34 1.27 -13.31 -0.24
C TRP A 34 2.49 -13.27 0.68
N TYR A 35 2.43 -12.40 1.69
CA TYR A 35 3.52 -12.20 2.63
C TYR A 35 3.59 -13.21 3.76
N SER A 36 2.64 -14.13 3.90
CA SER A 36 2.73 -15.23 4.86
C SER A 36 3.95 -16.12 4.63
N HIS A 37 4.49 -16.13 3.41
CA HIS A 37 5.70 -16.85 3.02
C HIS A 37 7.00 -16.06 3.25
N TYR A 38 6.89 -14.79 3.63
CA TYR A 38 8.03 -13.90 3.86
C TYR A 38 8.00 -13.47 5.33
N GLU A 39 9.10 -13.65 6.05
CA GLU A 39 9.18 -13.33 7.49
C GLU A 39 9.23 -11.81 7.74
N LEU A 40 8.17 -11.09 7.38
CA LEU A 40 8.04 -9.67 7.62
C LEU A 40 7.75 -9.41 9.11
N LYS A 41 8.42 -8.40 9.66
CA LYS A 41 8.25 -7.99 11.07
C LYS A 41 6.83 -7.46 11.35
N PHE A 42 6.20 -6.86 10.36
CA PHE A 42 4.87 -6.25 10.45
C PHE A 42 3.98 -6.81 9.35
N LYS A 43 2.68 -6.96 9.66
CA LYS A 43 1.71 -7.39 8.65
C LYS A 43 1.53 -6.31 7.59
N PRO A 44 1.58 -6.66 6.29
CA PRO A 44 1.29 -5.73 5.20
C PRO A 44 -0.03 -4.99 5.35
N SER A 45 -1.09 -5.67 5.79
CA SER A 45 -2.40 -5.04 5.97
C SER A 45 -2.39 -3.96 7.06
N ASP A 46 -1.61 -4.15 8.14
CA ASP A 46 -1.42 -3.13 9.18
C ASP A 46 -0.66 -1.91 8.64
N MET A 47 0.38 -2.16 7.82
CA MET A 47 1.14 -1.08 7.15
C MET A 47 0.25 -0.29 6.19
N PHE A 48 -0.59 -0.98 5.42
CA PHE A 48 -1.51 -0.35 4.48
C PHE A 48 -2.59 0.49 5.20
N ARG A 49 -3.19 -0.06 6.27
CA ARG A 49 -4.13 0.69 7.13
C ARG A 49 -3.47 1.91 7.76
N GLY A 50 -2.20 1.79 8.18
CA GLY A 50 -1.40 2.90 8.68
C GLY A 50 -1.18 4.00 7.64
N ALA A 51 -0.90 3.62 6.39
CA ALA A 51 -0.78 4.56 5.29
C ALA A 51 -2.10 5.31 5.07
N LEU A 52 -3.23 4.60 4.93
CA LEU A 52 -4.54 5.22 4.75
C LEU A 52 -4.94 6.11 5.93
N PHE A 53 -4.58 5.72 7.15
CA PHE A 53 -4.84 6.52 8.34
C PHE A 53 -4.12 7.87 8.29
N ALA A 54 -2.86 7.88 7.83
CA ALA A 54 -2.08 9.11 7.71
C ALA A 54 -2.68 10.11 6.70
N LEU A 55 -3.46 9.63 5.72
CA LEU A 55 -4.07 10.47 4.67
C LEU A 55 -5.43 11.06 5.04
N ARG A 56 -5.95 10.67 6.20
CA ARG A 56 -7.22 11.20 6.71
C ARG A 56 -7.20 12.72 6.81
N PRO A 57 -8.33 13.40 6.52
CA PRO A 57 -8.43 14.85 6.67
C PRO A 57 -7.98 15.36 8.03
N GLU A 58 -8.25 14.61 9.10
CA GLU A 58 -7.87 14.94 10.47
C GLU A 58 -6.35 14.92 10.70
N CYS A 59 -5.60 14.15 9.89
CA CYS A 59 -4.16 14.02 9.96
C CYS A 59 -3.42 15.05 9.08
N ARG A 60 -4.12 15.85 8.27
CA ARG A 60 -3.52 16.77 7.28
C ARG A 60 -2.68 17.91 7.87
N SER A 61 -2.77 18.15 9.18
CA SER A 61 -1.91 19.10 9.88
C SER A 61 -0.48 18.56 10.10
N ASN A 62 -0.27 17.25 9.95
CA ASN A 62 1.05 16.63 10.06
C ASN A 62 1.87 16.86 8.78
N PRO A 63 2.97 17.62 8.83
CA PRO A 63 3.79 17.89 7.64
C PRO A 63 4.45 16.63 7.06
N ASP A 64 4.63 15.58 7.87
CA ASP A 64 5.31 14.34 7.48
C ASP A 64 4.37 13.25 6.98
N LEU A 65 3.06 13.52 6.87
CA LEU A 65 2.06 12.50 6.55
C LEU A 65 2.36 11.75 5.24
N ILE A 66 2.86 12.46 4.22
CA ILE A 66 3.21 11.89 2.92
C ILE A 66 4.40 10.95 3.06
N ALA A 67 5.45 11.38 3.77
CA ALA A 67 6.63 10.55 3.98
C ALA A 67 6.28 9.31 4.81
N GLN A 68 5.45 9.44 5.84
CA GLN A 68 5.01 8.32 6.70
C GLN A 68 4.16 7.29 5.93
N ALA A 69 3.21 7.76 5.12
CA ALA A 69 2.42 6.89 4.27
C ALA A 69 3.30 6.23 3.19
N ALA A 70 4.17 7.00 2.53
CA ALA A 70 5.08 6.49 1.51
C ALA A 70 6.04 5.43 2.06
N HIS A 71 6.57 5.61 3.28
CA HIS A 71 7.36 4.60 3.97
C HIS A 71 6.59 3.29 4.13
N SER A 72 5.36 3.36 4.63
CA SER A 72 4.53 2.18 4.86
C SER A 72 4.22 1.43 3.56
N LEU A 73 3.84 2.15 2.50
CA LEU A 73 3.55 1.57 1.18
C LEU A 73 4.80 1.00 0.51
N ARG A 74 5.94 1.71 0.61
CA ARG A 74 7.23 1.23 0.10
C ARG A 74 7.66 -0.06 0.80
N ASP A 75 7.47 -0.15 2.12
CA ASP A 75 7.89 -1.31 2.90
C ASP A 75 7.06 -2.55 2.56
N ILE A 76 5.77 -2.38 2.21
CA ILE A 76 4.97 -3.44 1.59
C ILE A 76 5.59 -3.94 0.29
N LEU A 77 6.17 -3.06 -0.53
CA LEU A 77 6.81 -3.44 -1.79
C LEU A 77 8.27 -3.86 -1.65
N TYR A 78 8.88 -3.64 -0.48
CA TYR A 78 10.31 -3.85 -0.27
C TYR A 78 10.79 -5.26 -0.67
N PRO A 79 10.01 -6.34 -0.45
CA PRO A 79 10.41 -7.66 -0.92
C PRO A 79 10.63 -7.68 -2.44
N PHE A 80 9.83 -7.00 -3.26
CA PHE A 80 10.06 -6.87 -4.71
C PHE A 80 11.35 -6.10 -5.06
N GLY A 81 11.88 -5.28 -4.15
CA GLY A 81 13.10 -4.50 -4.34
C GLY A 81 14.36 -5.13 -3.74
N LYS A 82 14.24 -6.18 -2.92
CA LYS A 82 15.37 -6.81 -2.23
C LYS A 82 16.11 -7.77 -3.17
N LYS A 83 17.45 -7.76 -3.10
CA LYS A 83 18.32 -8.66 -3.89
C LYS A 83 18.01 -10.16 -3.74
N ASP A 84 17.32 -10.54 -2.67
CA ASP A 84 17.00 -11.95 -2.37
C ASP A 84 15.73 -12.43 -3.08
N ILE A 85 14.84 -11.54 -3.53
CA ILE A 85 13.75 -11.92 -4.45
C ILE A 85 14.32 -11.90 -5.86
N SER A 86 14.75 -13.08 -6.31
CA SER A 86 15.58 -13.25 -7.50
C SER A 86 15.05 -12.62 -8.80
N ASN A 87 13.75 -12.31 -8.90
CA ASN A 87 13.15 -11.49 -9.96
C ASN A 87 11.69 -11.16 -9.58
N LYS A 88 11.25 -9.89 -9.66
CA LYS A 88 9.86 -9.46 -9.37
C LYS A 88 8.83 -10.26 -10.16
N GLU A 89 9.08 -10.41 -11.46
CA GLU A 89 8.23 -11.19 -12.36
C GLU A 89 8.17 -12.66 -11.90
N LYS A 90 9.31 -13.23 -11.48
CA LYS A 90 9.37 -14.60 -10.97
C LYS A 90 8.56 -14.74 -9.68
N ALA A 91 8.66 -13.78 -8.75
CA ALA A 91 7.87 -13.79 -7.53
C ALA A 91 6.37 -13.74 -7.86
N LEU A 92 5.94 -12.81 -8.71
CA LEU A 92 4.55 -12.74 -9.15
C LEU A 92 4.08 -14.04 -9.84
N LYS A 93 4.92 -14.68 -10.67
CA LYS A 93 4.62 -15.99 -11.26
C LYS A 93 4.48 -17.09 -10.22
N GLU A 94 5.38 -17.15 -9.24
CA GLU A 94 5.34 -18.13 -8.14
C GLU A 94 4.08 -17.97 -7.27
N TYR A 95 3.57 -16.75 -7.14
CA TYR A 95 2.26 -16.51 -6.51
C TYR A 95 1.08 -17.11 -7.27
N GLY A 96 1.23 -17.31 -8.58
CA GLY A 96 0.15 -17.62 -9.52
C GLY A 96 -0.48 -16.39 -10.16
N SER A 97 0.21 -15.24 -10.18
CA SER A 97 -0.26 -14.04 -10.88
C SER A 97 -0.36 -14.28 -12.38
N VAL A 98 -1.51 -13.93 -12.96
CA VAL A 98 -1.76 -14.09 -14.41
C VAL A 98 -1.15 -12.97 -15.26
N LYS A 99 -0.78 -11.84 -14.65
CA LYS A 99 -0.22 -10.64 -15.31
C LYS A 99 1.22 -10.32 -14.90
N ALA A 100 1.93 -11.31 -14.35
CA ALA A 100 3.25 -11.12 -13.75
C ALA A 100 4.27 -10.37 -14.65
N GLY A 101 4.26 -10.62 -15.96
CA GLY A 101 5.16 -9.96 -16.92
C GLY A 101 4.89 -8.46 -17.03
N GLU A 102 3.65 -8.10 -17.34
CA GLU A 102 3.19 -6.71 -17.53
C GLU A 102 3.33 -5.88 -16.26
N LEU A 103 2.98 -6.45 -15.10
CA LEU A 103 2.92 -5.70 -13.84
C LEU A 103 4.27 -5.57 -13.14
N SER A 104 5.29 -6.34 -13.55
CA SER A 104 6.61 -6.28 -12.91
C SER A 104 7.28 -4.90 -13.04
N GLU A 105 7.10 -4.25 -14.20
CA GLU A 105 7.59 -2.89 -14.47
C GLU A 105 6.78 -1.85 -13.70
N GLU A 106 5.46 -1.99 -13.65
CA GLU A 106 4.57 -1.11 -12.89
C GLU A 106 4.86 -1.14 -11.39
N VAL A 107 5.04 -2.34 -10.81
CA VAL A 107 5.48 -2.53 -9.42
C VAL A 107 6.84 -1.86 -9.20
N GLY A 108 7.75 -1.95 -10.18
CA GLY A 108 9.04 -1.26 -10.13
C GLY A 108 8.92 0.26 -10.12
N ARG A 109 8.06 0.82 -10.98
CA ARG A 109 7.81 2.26 -11.07
C ARG A 109 7.24 2.80 -9.76
N ILE A 110 6.16 2.19 -9.25
CA ILE A 110 5.52 2.66 -8.02
C ILE A 110 6.44 2.51 -6.81
N PHE A 111 7.24 1.44 -6.72
CA PHE A 111 8.26 1.27 -5.69
C PHE A 111 9.32 2.36 -5.72
N GLY A 112 9.77 2.77 -6.91
CA GLY A 112 10.71 3.87 -7.09
C GLY A 112 10.14 5.19 -6.59
N SER A 113 8.91 5.53 -7.02
CA SER A 113 8.21 6.75 -6.59
C SER A 113 8.04 6.81 -5.06
N LEU A 114 7.58 5.72 -4.46
CA LEU A 114 7.39 5.62 -3.01
C LEU A 114 8.72 5.69 -2.24
N THR A 115 9.81 5.17 -2.82
CA THR A 115 11.15 5.26 -2.22
C THR A 115 11.67 6.69 -2.17
N GLU A 116 11.53 7.44 -3.26
CA GLU A 116 11.91 8.86 -3.30
C GLU A 116 11.05 9.68 -2.33
N LEU A 117 9.73 9.48 -2.32
CA LEU A 117 8.81 10.18 -1.40
C LEU A 117 9.10 9.85 0.07
N ALA A 118 9.44 8.60 0.38
CA ALA A 118 9.83 8.20 1.72
C ALA A 118 11.12 8.90 2.19
N HIS A 119 12.13 9.05 1.32
CA HIS A 119 13.42 9.63 1.70
C HIS A 119 13.48 11.16 1.61
N HIS A 120 12.70 11.76 0.73
CA HIS A 120 12.78 13.19 0.40
C HIS A 120 11.48 13.95 0.67
N GLY A 121 10.41 13.27 1.05
CA GLY A 121 9.08 13.88 1.19
C GLY A 121 8.61 14.47 -0.14
N ASN A 122 7.89 15.59 -0.08
CA ASN A 122 7.56 16.42 -1.24
C ASN A 122 8.70 17.40 -1.62
N GLY A 123 9.95 16.99 -1.41
CA GLY A 123 11.15 17.75 -1.76
C GLY A 123 11.69 17.43 -3.16
N HIS A 124 12.82 18.06 -3.50
CA HIS A 124 13.54 17.80 -4.74
C HIS A 124 14.27 16.45 -4.64
N GLY A 125 13.80 15.43 -5.37
CA GLY A 125 14.41 14.11 -5.45
C GLY A 125 15.53 14.02 -6.49
N LYS A 126 16.23 12.88 -6.54
CA LYS A 126 17.32 12.66 -7.50
C LYS A 126 16.81 12.19 -8.86
N SER A 127 15.70 11.46 -8.88
CA SER A 127 15.12 10.87 -10.09
C SER A 127 13.78 11.45 -10.49
N VAL A 128 13.01 11.98 -9.53
CA VAL A 128 11.70 12.62 -9.77
C VAL A 128 11.59 13.86 -8.87
N ASP A 129 11.18 14.99 -9.44
CA ASP A 129 10.98 16.23 -8.70
C ASP A 129 9.56 16.27 -8.10
N PHE A 130 9.46 16.07 -6.78
CA PHE A 130 8.20 16.16 -6.05
C PHE A 130 8.00 17.51 -5.35
N SER A 131 8.80 18.54 -5.67
CA SER A 131 8.70 19.87 -5.04
C SER A 131 7.34 20.56 -5.22
N LYS A 132 6.55 20.11 -6.19
CA LYS A 132 5.19 20.60 -6.47
C LYS A 132 4.10 19.58 -6.18
N LEU A 133 4.46 18.42 -5.62
CA LEU A 133 3.52 17.34 -5.33
C LEU A 133 2.57 17.79 -4.22
N GLY A 134 1.29 17.89 -4.58
CA GLY A 134 0.20 18.17 -3.66
C GLY A 134 -0.41 16.90 -3.08
N MET A 135 -1.36 17.09 -2.16
CA MET A 135 -2.08 15.97 -1.56
C MET A 135 -2.85 15.14 -2.59
N ALA A 136 -3.49 15.78 -3.57
CA ALA A 136 -4.24 15.10 -4.62
C ALA A 136 -3.35 14.21 -5.50
N ASP A 137 -2.13 14.66 -5.80
CA ASP A 137 -1.15 13.86 -6.54
C ASP A 137 -0.71 12.65 -5.72
N PHE A 138 -0.54 12.82 -4.40
CA PHE A 138 -0.21 11.70 -3.53
C PHE A 138 -1.36 10.70 -3.38
N GLU A 139 -2.60 11.18 -3.24
CA GLU A 139 -3.80 10.33 -3.25
C GLU A 139 -3.88 9.53 -4.58
N HIS A 140 -3.50 10.13 -5.71
CA HIS A 140 -3.41 9.41 -6.99
C HIS A 140 -2.35 8.30 -6.97
N ILE A 141 -1.16 8.55 -6.40
CA ILE A 141 -0.10 7.54 -6.24
C ILE A 141 -0.60 6.37 -5.37
N VAL A 142 -1.36 6.65 -4.32
CA VAL A 142 -1.95 5.62 -3.44
C VAL A 142 -2.98 4.78 -4.21
N SER A 143 -3.83 5.41 -5.00
CA SER A 143 -4.77 4.69 -5.87
C SER A 143 -4.07 3.86 -6.96
N GLU A 144 -2.97 4.35 -7.53
CA GLU A 144 -2.14 3.56 -8.45
C GLU A 144 -1.53 2.34 -7.74
N PHE A 145 -1.03 2.52 -6.51
CA PHE A 145 -0.53 1.41 -5.69
C PHE A 145 -1.63 0.36 -5.47
N GLU A 146 -2.82 0.77 -5.04
CA GLU A 146 -3.94 -0.15 -4.79
C GLU A 146 -4.29 -0.96 -6.05
N ARG A 147 -4.46 -0.28 -7.19
CA ARG A 147 -4.76 -0.93 -8.47
C ARG A 147 -3.68 -1.93 -8.87
N ILE A 148 -2.42 -1.51 -8.88
CA ILE A 148 -1.29 -2.35 -9.29
C ILE A 148 -1.21 -3.59 -8.41
N MET A 149 -1.37 -3.43 -7.09
CA MET A 149 -1.24 -4.54 -6.15
C MET A 149 -2.43 -5.49 -6.21
N ILE A 150 -3.65 -4.98 -6.40
CA ILE A 150 -4.82 -5.84 -6.65
C ILE A 150 -4.57 -6.69 -7.90
N GLU A 151 -4.21 -6.06 -9.02
CA GLU A 151 -3.98 -6.78 -10.27
C GLU A 151 -2.80 -7.76 -10.17
N ALA A 152 -1.71 -7.36 -9.51
CA ALA A 152 -0.51 -8.18 -9.37
C ALA A 152 -0.77 -9.40 -8.50
N LEU A 153 -1.63 -9.25 -7.50
CA LEU A 153 -2.00 -10.31 -6.57
C LEU A 153 -3.31 -11.01 -6.95
N THR A 154 -3.80 -10.83 -8.18
CA THR A 154 -4.87 -11.68 -8.73
C THR A 154 -4.30 -12.99 -9.23
N ARG A 155 -4.73 -14.10 -8.63
CA ARG A 155 -4.32 -15.44 -9.02
C ARG A 155 -5.23 -16.02 -10.10
N GLN A 156 -4.72 -16.97 -10.86
CA GLN A 156 -5.54 -17.73 -11.80
C GLN A 156 -6.74 -18.42 -11.11
N LEU A 157 -6.56 -18.93 -9.89
CA LEU A 157 -7.66 -19.53 -9.11
C LEU A 157 -8.77 -18.53 -8.80
N ASP A 158 -8.44 -17.26 -8.57
CA ASP A 158 -9.44 -16.23 -8.28
C ASP A 158 -10.31 -15.97 -9.51
N VAL A 159 -9.69 -15.93 -10.69
CA VAL A 159 -10.40 -15.79 -11.97
C VAL A 159 -11.35 -16.96 -12.21
N HIS A 160 -10.94 -18.20 -11.91
CA HIS A 160 -11.83 -19.36 -12.04
C HIS A 160 -12.99 -19.30 -11.05
N ASN A 161 -12.74 -18.93 -9.80
CA ASN A 161 -13.80 -18.75 -8.79
C ASN A 161 -14.81 -17.67 -9.20
N GLU A 162 -14.35 -16.55 -9.77
CA GLU A 162 -15.23 -15.48 -10.28
C GLU A 162 -16.08 -15.98 -11.47
N ILE A 163 -15.49 -16.73 -12.40
CA ILE A 163 -16.21 -17.35 -13.52
C ILE A 163 -17.29 -18.31 -13.00
N ASP A 164 -16.94 -19.18 -12.05
CA ASP A 164 -17.89 -20.15 -11.48
C ASP A 164 -19.06 -19.43 -10.78
N GLN A 165 -18.79 -18.36 -10.03
CA GLN A 165 -19.85 -17.54 -9.41
C GLN A 165 -20.78 -16.93 -10.47
N LEU A 166 -20.25 -16.40 -11.55
CA LEU A 166 -21.06 -15.84 -12.64
C LEU A 166 -21.92 -16.93 -13.31
N LEU A 167 -21.35 -18.11 -13.56
CA LEU A 167 -22.06 -19.24 -14.17
C LEU A 167 -23.19 -19.76 -13.28
N THR A 168 -23.03 -19.75 -11.96
CA THR A 168 -24.08 -20.17 -11.02
C THR A 168 -25.23 -19.17 -10.85
N GLN A 169 -25.05 -17.91 -11.27
CA GLN A 169 -26.07 -16.87 -11.19
C GLN A 169 -26.92 -16.75 -12.46
N ILE A 170 -26.56 -17.44 -13.55
CA ILE A 170 -27.37 -17.49 -14.77
C ILE A 170 -28.48 -18.51 -14.54
N PRO A 171 -29.77 -18.12 -14.55
CA PRO A 171 -30.86 -19.08 -14.50
C PRO A 171 -30.86 -19.90 -15.79
N THR A 172 -30.73 -21.22 -15.67
CA THR A 172 -30.93 -22.20 -16.76
C THR A 172 -32.35 -22.18 -17.28
#